data_AF-A0A963GKV8-F1
#
_entry.id   AF-A0A963GKV8-F1
#
_cell.length_a   1.000
_cell.length_b   1.000
_cell.length_c   1.000
_cell.angle_alpha   90.00
_cell.angle_beta   90.00
_cell.angle_gamma   90.00
#
_symmetry.space_group_name_H-M   'P 1'
#
loop_
_entity.id
_entity.type
_entity.pdbx_description
1 polymer ?
#
loop_
_entity_poly.entity_id
_entity_poly.type
_entity_poly.pdbx_seq_one_letter_code
_entity_poly.pdbx_strand_id
1 'polypeptide(L)'
;VDAFEVMDLVCQDTQLNISRAYLRPGFAFGGSCLPKDLRATSYLAKQHDVELPMLGGILQSNRSHVDLAIERVLATGKRRIGFIGLSFKTGTDDLRESPLVLMAEQLIGKGAQLSVYDPEVHLSRLLGANKSFIERHLPHIGDLLCADVEQVIRDAEVLIVGLATPAIVDALSTHVREDQWLLDVAGIKGRLSVRGEIEGLCW
;
A
#
# COMPACT_ATOMS: atom_id res chain seq x y z
N VAL A 1 25.96 2.90 -25.28
CA VAL A 1 25.09 1.69 -25.19
C VAL A 1 24.12 1.76 -26.34
N ASP A 2 23.90 0.65 -27.04
CA ASP A 2 22.88 0.59 -28.10
C ASP A 2 21.49 0.46 -27.47
N ALA A 3 20.58 1.39 -27.78
CA ALA A 3 19.24 1.39 -27.21
C ALA A 3 18.38 0.23 -27.76
N PHE A 4 18.64 -0.24 -28.97
CA PHE A 4 17.89 -1.35 -29.57
C PHE A 4 18.23 -2.66 -28.87
N GLU A 5 19.52 -2.93 -28.61
CA GLU A 5 19.96 -4.13 -27.87
C GLU A 5 19.36 -4.18 -26.46
N VAL A 6 19.30 -3.04 -25.77
CA VAL A 6 18.65 -2.95 -24.44
C VAL A 6 17.17 -3.31 -24.53
N MET A 7 16.45 -2.76 -25.50
CA MET A 7 15.01 -3.03 -25.63
C MET A 7 14.72 -4.46 -26.10
N ASP A 8 15.57 -5.04 -26.96
CA ASP A 8 15.47 -6.44 -27.36
C ASP A 8 15.61 -7.37 -26.15
N LEU A 9 16.54 -7.09 -25.23
CA LEU A 9 16.68 -7.84 -23.98
C LEU A 9 15.47 -7.66 -23.05
N VAL A 10 14.97 -6.42 -22.89
CA VAL A 10 13.77 -6.14 -22.08
C VAL A 10 12.56 -6.93 -22.59
N CYS A 11 12.37 -7.01 -23.91
CA CYS A 11 11.25 -7.69 -24.55
C CYS A 11 11.34 -9.24 -24.49
N GLN A 12 12.50 -9.81 -24.16
CA GLN A 12 12.63 -11.27 -23.99
C GLN A 12 11.96 -11.77 -22.70
N ASP A 13 11.76 -10.91 -21.70
CA ASP A 13 11.04 -11.28 -20.48
C ASP A 13 9.52 -11.22 -20.69
N THR A 14 8.92 -12.40 -20.80
CA THR A 14 7.46 -12.60 -20.89
C THR A 14 6.81 -12.94 -19.55
N GLN A 15 7.58 -13.00 -18.46
CA GLN A 15 7.05 -13.19 -17.12
C GLN A 15 6.62 -11.86 -16.49
N LEU A 16 7.45 -10.81 -16.57
CA LEU A 16 7.15 -9.52 -15.94
C LEU A 16 7.00 -8.38 -16.95
N ASN A 17 7.97 -8.18 -17.85
CA ASN A 17 7.99 -7.02 -18.74
C ASN A 17 6.84 -7.03 -19.76
N ILE A 18 6.73 -8.09 -20.57
CA ILE A 18 5.67 -8.24 -21.58
C ILE A 18 4.62 -9.23 -21.05
N SER A 19 3.96 -8.85 -19.96
CA SER A 19 2.95 -9.69 -19.32
C SER A 19 1.85 -8.88 -18.64
N ARG A 20 0.88 -9.56 -18.02
CA ARG A 20 -0.23 -8.92 -17.28
C ARG A 20 0.14 -8.54 -15.84
N ALA A 21 1.35 -8.84 -15.39
CA ALA A 21 1.73 -8.77 -13.97
C ALA A 21 1.48 -7.38 -13.34
N TYR A 22 1.80 -6.30 -14.06
CA TYR A 22 1.70 -4.92 -13.57
C TYR A 22 0.57 -4.11 -14.21
N LEU A 23 -0.33 -4.77 -14.96
CA LEU A 23 -1.41 -4.12 -15.70
C LEU A 23 -2.76 -4.19 -14.98
N ARG A 24 -2.76 -4.47 -13.68
CA ARG A 24 -3.97 -4.51 -12.85
C ARG A 24 -4.21 -3.12 -12.25
N PRO A 25 -5.38 -2.50 -12.47
CA PRO A 25 -5.75 -1.28 -11.75
C PRO A 25 -5.72 -1.54 -10.24
N GLY A 26 -5.21 -0.57 -9.48
CA GLY A 26 -5.05 -0.74 -8.04
C GLY A 26 -4.40 0.46 -7.39
N PHE A 27 -3.76 0.19 -6.26
CA PHE A 27 -3.12 1.22 -5.45
C PHE A 27 -1.72 1.59 -5.93
N ALA A 28 -1.10 2.53 -5.21
CA ALA A 28 0.27 2.94 -5.46
C ALA A 28 1.25 1.77 -5.33
N PHE A 29 2.30 1.75 -6.16
CA PHE A 29 3.45 0.89 -5.95
C PHE A 29 4.36 1.46 -4.86
N GLY A 30 5.15 0.59 -4.24
CA GLY A 30 6.14 0.96 -3.24
C GLY A 30 7.29 -0.02 -3.16
N GLY A 31 7.83 -0.17 -1.95
CA GLY A 31 8.97 -1.03 -1.68
C GLY A 31 10.30 -0.35 -2.02
N SER A 32 11.39 -1.01 -1.64
CA SER A 32 12.73 -0.39 -1.65
C SER A 32 13.36 -0.16 -3.03
N CYS A 33 12.84 -0.78 -4.09
CA CYS A 33 13.44 -0.74 -5.42
C CYS A 33 12.77 0.27 -6.36
N LEU A 34 11.49 0.06 -6.73
CA LEU A 34 10.85 0.82 -7.82
C LEU A 34 10.89 2.35 -7.62
N PRO A 35 10.53 2.92 -6.45
CA PRO A 35 10.60 4.36 -6.25
C PRO A 35 12.05 4.87 -6.30
N LYS A 36 12.99 4.12 -5.71
CA LYS A 36 14.41 4.47 -5.67
C LYS A 36 15.02 4.49 -7.07
N ASP A 37 14.78 3.45 -7.85
CA ASP A 37 15.40 3.28 -9.16
C ASP A 37 14.82 4.29 -10.16
N LEU A 38 13.53 4.59 -10.10
CA LEU A 38 12.93 5.65 -10.91
C LEU A 38 13.49 7.04 -10.56
N ARG A 39 13.70 7.35 -9.27
CA ARG A 39 14.36 8.59 -8.85
C ARG A 39 15.81 8.65 -9.35
N ALA A 40 16.54 7.54 -9.25
CA ALA A 40 17.93 7.46 -9.72
C ALA A 40 18.03 7.67 -11.24
N THR A 41 17.17 7.01 -12.02
CA THR A 41 17.10 7.17 -13.49
C THR A 41 16.76 8.60 -13.88
N SER A 42 15.76 9.21 -13.23
CA SER A 42 15.37 10.60 -13.50
C SER A 42 16.49 11.58 -13.15
N TYR A 43 17.20 11.33 -12.04
CA TYR A 43 18.36 12.13 -11.64
C TYR A 43 19.50 12.02 -12.65
N LEU A 44 19.83 10.80 -13.10
CA LEU A 44 20.87 10.57 -14.10
C LEU A 44 20.53 11.26 -15.43
N ALA A 45 19.29 11.14 -15.90
CA ALA A 45 18.85 11.82 -17.12
C ALA A 45 19.00 13.35 -17.01
N LYS A 46 18.66 13.92 -15.86
CA LYS A 46 18.85 15.35 -15.58
C LYS A 46 20.34 15.75 -15.60
N GLN A 47 21.23 14.92 -15.08
CA GLN A 47 22.69 15.18 -15.15
C GLN A 47 23.23 15.18 -16.59
N HIS A 48 22.49 14.59 -17.52
CA HIS A 48 22.82 14.54 -18.95
C HIS A 48 21.92 15.47 -19.80
N ASP A 49 21.18 16.39 -19.17
CA ASP A 49 20.27 17.32 -19.85
C ASP A 49 19.21 16.62 -20.74
N VAL A 50 18.80 15.40 -20.34
CA VAL A 50 17.74 14.63 -20.99
C VAL A 50 16.43 14.78 -20.22
N GLU A 51 15.40 15.30 -20.89
CA GLU A 51 14.06 15.35 -20.33
C GLU A 51 13.34 14.01 -20.49
N LEU A 52 12.70 13.55 -19.40
CA LEU A 52 11.90 12.32 -19.37
C LEU A 52 10.47 12.60 -18.89
N PRO A 53 9.62 13.33 -19.65
CA PRO A 53 8.31 13.77 -19.16
C PRO A 53 7.41 12.61 -18.68
N MET A 54 7.41 11.50 -19.42
CA MET A 54 6.63 10.30 -19.06
C MET A 54 7.11 9.69 -17.73
N LEU A 55 8.42 9.46 -17.56
CA LEU A 55 8.97 8.89 -16.34
C LEU A 55 8.87 9.84 -15.14
N GLY A 56 9.04 11.14 -15.38
CA GLY A 56 8.89 12.19 -14.36
C GLY A 56 7.47 12.28 -13.79
N GLY A 57 6.45 11.95 -14.59
CA GLY A 57 5.06 11.92 -14.15
C GLY A 57 4.68 10.71 -13.29
N ILE A 58 5.46 9.62 -13.31
CA ILE A 58 5.07 8.36 -12.67
C ILE A 58 5.00 8.50 -11.15
N LEU A 59 5.99 9.10 -10.49
CA LEU A 59 5.97 9.25 -9.02
C LEU A 59 4.84 10.18 -8.56
N GLN A 60 4.56 11.23 -9.34
CA GLN A 60 3.43 12.12 -9.06
C GLN A 60 2.10 11.38 -9.19
N SER A 61 1.92 10.61 -10.28
CA SER A 61 0.72 9.78 -10.45
C SER A 61 0.57 8.77 -9.31
N ASN A 62 1.66 8.09 -8.93
CA ASN A 62 1.68 7.14 -7.81
C ASN A 62 1.25 7.79 -6.49
N ARG A 63 1.70 9.03 -6.24
CA ARG A 63 1.30 9.80 -5.06
C ARG A 63 -0.19 10.17 -5.09
N SER A 64 -0.73 10.53 -6.25
CA SER A 64 -2.15 10.85 -6.41
C SER A 64 -3.07 9.69 -6.02
N HIS A 65 -2.66 8.43 -6.21
CA HIS A 65 -3.43 7.27 -5.72
C HIS A 65 -3.51 7.23 -4.18
N VAL A 66 -2.40 7.54 -3.49
CA VAL A 66 -2.37 7.63 -2.03
C VAL A 66 -3.25 8.78 -1.54
N ASP A 67 -3.12 9.94 -2.17
CA ASP A 67 -3.90 11.12 -1.79
C ASP A 67 -5.42 10.90 -2.01
N LEU A 68 -5.81 10.24 -3.12
CA LEU A 68 -7.20 9.86 -3.38
C LEU A 68 -7.75 8.88 -2.34
N ALA A 69 -6.96 7.88 -1.93
CA ALA A 69 -7.36 6.93 -0.89
C ALA A 69 -7.59 7.65 0.45
N ILE A 70 -6.71 8.58 0.82
CA ILE A 70 -6.85 9.40 2.03
C ILE A 70 -8.10 10.28 1.96
N GLU A 71 -8.33 10.93 0.82
CA GLU A 71 -9.51 11.77 0.60
C GLU A 71 -10.81 10.99 0.84
N ARG A 72 -10.95 9.81 0.24
CA ARG A 72 -12.13 8.94 0.40
C ARG A 72 -12.34 8.53 1.85
N VAL A 73 -11.26 8.13 2.53
CA VAL A 73 -11.32 7.75 3.95
C VAL A 73 -11.78 8.94 4.81
N LEU A 74 -11.25 10.14 4.58
CA LEU A 74 -11.62 11.34 5.34
C LEU A 74 -13.06 11.80 5.06
N ALA A 75 -13.56 11.60 3.84
CA ALA A 75 -14.92 11.94 3.46
C ALA A 75 -15.98 11.18 4.27
N THR A 76 -15.63 10.02 4.84
CA THR A 76 -16.50 9.28 5.76
C THR A 76 -16.78 10.01 7.07
N GLY A 77 -15.93 10.98 7.46
CA GLY A 77 -16.00 11.67 8.75
C GLY A 77 -15.64 10.82 9.98
N LYS A 78 -15.33 9.53 9.77
CA LYS A 78 -15.00 8.56 10.81
C LYS A 78 -13.55 8.73 11.27
N ARG A 79 -13.26 8.34 12.52
CA ARG A 79 -11.92 8.54 13.10
C ARG A 79 -11.22 7.26 13.51
N ARG A 80 -11.95 6.17 13.77
CA ARG A 80 -11.33 4.87 14.09
C ARG A 80 -11.10 4.10 12.80
N ILE A 81 -9.84 3.97 12.41
CA ILE A 81 -9.43 3.40 11.12
C ILE A 81 -8.56 2.18 11.37
N GLY A 82 -8.98 1.03 10.86
CA GLY A 82 -8.24 -0.22 10.91
C GLY A 82 -7.49 -0.48 9.62
N PHE A 83 -6.19 -0.76 9.70
CA PHE A 83 -5.38 -1.22 8.58
C PHE A 83 -5.21 -2.73 8.64
N ILE A 84 -5.54 -3.40 7.55
CA ILE A 84 -5.30 -4.83 7.36
C ILE A 84 -4.21 -4.96 6.30
N GLY A 85 -2.96 -4.98 6.76
CA GLY A 85 -1.75 -4.82 5.96
C GLY A 85 -1.08 -3.48 6.20
N LEU A 86 0.26 -3.51 6.25
CA LEU A 86 1.11 -2.32 6.33
C LEU A 86 2.34 -2.44 5.42
N SER A 87 2.81 -3.65 5.17
CA SER A 87 3.82 -3.97 4.16
C SER A 87 3.34 -3.61 2.74
N PHE A 88 4.29 -3.35 1.84
CA PHE A 88 3.95 -2.92 0.47
C PHE A 88 3.42 -4.06 -0.42
N LYS A 89 3.55 -5.33 0.03
CA LYS A 89 3.04 -6.52 -0.64
C LYS A 89 2.84 -7.65 0.36
N THR A 90 1.97 -8.60 0.04
CA THR A 90 1.78 -9.83 0.83
C THR A 90 3.09 -10.63 0.94
N GLY A 91 3.37 -11.15 2.14
CA GLY A 91 4.50 -12.08 2.38
C GLY A 91 5.85 -11.41 2.60
N THR A 92 5.89 -10.15 3.03
CA THR A 92 7.12 -9.47 3.44
C THR A 92 6.88 -8.57 4.65
N ASP A 93 7.90 -8.42 5.47
CA ASP A 93 7.95 -7.47 6.59
C ASP A 93 8.59 -6.12 6.19
N ASP A 94 8.95 -5.92 4.92
CA ASP A 94 9.58 -4.71 4.43
C ASP A 94 8.55 -3.56 4.36
N LEU A 95 8.70 -2.59 5.25
CA LEU A 95 7.84 -1.41 5.36
C LEU A 95 8.39 -0.22 4.58
N ARG A 96 9.62 -0.31 4.07
CA ARG A 96 10.29 0.81 3.39
C ARG A 96 9.52 1.21 2.14
N GLU A 97 9.23 2.51 2.04
CA GLU A 97 8.46 3.09 0.92
C GLU A 97 7.11 2.39 0.73
N SER A 98 6.52 1.83 1.78
CA SER A 98 5.15 1.30 1.73
C SER A 98 4.16 2.46 1.62
N PRO A 99 3.28 2.46 0.60
CA PRO A 99 2.23 3.47 0.47
C PRO A 99 1.23 3.44 1.64
N LEU A 100 1.05 2.27 2.26
CA LEU A 100 0.18 2.11 3.44
C LEU A 100 0.79 2.77 4.68
N VAL A 101 2.13 2.75 4.84
CA VAL A 101 2.81 3.48 5.91
C VAL A 101 2.63 5.00 5.72
N LEU A 102 2.81 5.49 4.49
CA LEU A 102 2.60 6.91 4.17
C LEU A 102 1.14 7.33 4.41
N MET A 103 0.19 6.48 4.05
CA MET A 103 -1.23 6.70 4.30
C MET A 103 -1.53 6.76 5.81
N ALA A 104 -1.00 5.81 6.58
CA ALA A 104 -1.16 5.77 8.04
C ALA A 104 -0.58 7.02 8.70
N GLU A 105 0.65 7.44 8.35
CA GLU A 105 1.30 8.65 8.87
C GLU A 105 0.42 9.89 8.66
N GLN A 106 -0.12 10.05 7.44
CA GLN A 106 -0.96 11.21 7.13
C GLN A 106 -2.31 11.19 7.83
N LEU A 107 -2.93 10.01 7.98
CA LEU A 107 -4.19 9.88 8.71
C LEU A 107 -4.01 10.18 10.21
N ILE A 108 -2.91 9.71 10.83
CA ILE A 108 -2.54 10.09 12.20
C ILE A 108 -2.39 11.61 12.31
N GLY A 109 -1.65 12.22 11.37
CA GLY A 109 -1.47 13.68 11.32
C GLY A 109 -2.78 14.48 11.19
N LYS A 110 -3.86 13.83 10.72
CA LYS A 110 -5.22 14.39 10.62
C LYS A 110 -6.13 14.01 11.80
N GLY A 111 -5.58 13.37 12.84
CA GLY A 111 -6.28 13.04 14.08
C GLY A 111 -7.06 11.72 14.03
N ALA A 112 -6.75 10.83 13.10
CA ALA A 112 -7.30 9.48 13.09
C ALA A 112 -6.68 8.62 14.20
N GLN A 113 -7.47 7.70 14.74
CA GLN A 113 -7.06 6.65 15.66
C GLN A 113 -6.87 5.37 14.84
N LEU A 114 -5.64 4.86 14.81
CA LEU A 114 -5.30 3.70 13.98
C LEU A 114 -5.17 2.42 14.81
N SER A 115 -5.67 1.32 14.26
CA SER A 115 -5.30 -0.04 14.64
C SER A 115 -4.77 -0.76 13.39
N VAL A 116 -3.76 -1.61 13.54
CA VAL A 116 -3.05 -2.21 12.41
C VAL A 116 -2.87 -3.70 12.66
N TYR A 117 -3.17 -4.52 11.66
CA TYR A 117 -2.79 -5.92 11.64
C TYR A 117 -2.02 -6.21 10.35
N ASP A 118 -0.80 -6.71 10.46
CA ASP A 118 -0.05 -7.28 9.35
C ASP A 118 0.68 -8.54 9.86
N PRO A 119 0.38 -9.73 9.33
CA PRO A 119 0.91 -11.00 9.85
C PRO A 119 2.42 -11.15 9.66
N GLU A 120 3.04 -10.38 8.75
CA GLU A 120 4.47 -10.48 8.49
C GLU A 120 5.28 -9.50 9.35
N VAL A 121 4.64 -8.41 9.80
CA VAL A 121 5.31 -7.32 10.53
C VAL A 121 5.42 -7.67 12.02
N HIS A 122 6.63 -8.03 12.42
CA HIS A 122 6.97 -8.27 13.83
C HIS A 122 8.01 -7.24 14.28
N LEU A 123 7.69 -6.40 15.27
CA LEU A 123 8.59 -5.33 15.75
C LEU A 123 9.99 -5.83 16.12
N SER A 124 10.07 -7.02 16.74
CA SER A 124 11.33 -7.64 17.14
C SER A 124 12.21 -8.04 15.95
N ARG A 125 11.63 -8.20 14.76
CA ARG A 125 12.33 -8.56 13.52
C ARG A 125 12.69 -7.34 12.67
N LEU A 126 12.16 -6.17 12.98
CA LEU A 126 12.52 -4.94 12.27
C LEU A 126 13.95 -4.53 12.62
N LEU A 127 14.84 -4.57 11.62
CA LEU A 127 16.26 -4.25 11.77
C LEU A 127 16.71 -3.18 10.77
N GLY A 128 17.80 -2.49 11.13
CA GLY A 128 18.50 -1.55 10.25
C GLY A 128 17.60 -0.50 9.61
N ALA A 129 17.70 -0.36 8.29
CA ALA A 129 16.96 0.66 7.52
C ALA A 129 15.44 0.50 7.61
N ASN A 130 14.92 -0.72 7.79
CA ASN A 130 13.47 -0.94 7.93
C ASN A 130 12.97 -0.36 9.26
N LYS A 131 13.69 -0.63 10.35
CA LYS A 131 13.41 -0.04 11.67
C LYS A 131 13.51 1.49 11.66
N SER A 132 14.61 2.03 11.12
CA SER A 132 14.78 3.49 11.06
C SER A 132 13.73 4.18 10.19
N PHE A 133 13.24 3.51 9.14
CA PHE A 133 12.13 4.03 8.32
C PHE A 133 10.85 4.09 9.14
N ILE A 134 10.48 3.00 9.82
CA ILE A 134 9.21 2.97 10.54
C ILE A 134 9.20 3.91 11.75
N GLU A 135 10.31 4.02 12.48
CA GLU A 135 10.42 4.94 13.62
C GLU A 135 10.29 6.41 13.21
N ARG A 136 10.65 6.75 11.96
CA ARG A 136 10.51 8.10 11.41
C ARG A 136 9.07 8.42 11.01
N HIS A 137 8.39 7.49 10.36
CA HIS A 137 7.06 7.71 9.78
C HIS A 137 5.91 7.38 10.74
N LEU A 138 6.09 6.35 11.57
CA LEU A 138 5.10 5.89 12.55
C LEU A 138 5.81 5.67 13.90
N PRO A 139 6.21 6.76 14.58
CA PRO A 139 6.72 6.66 15.94
C PRO A 139 5.65 5.97 16.79
N HIS A 140 6.05 4.96 17.57
CA HIS A 140 5.12 4.13 18.36
C HIS A 140 4.20 3.20 17.54
N ILE A 141 4.62 2.73 16.36
CA ILE A 141 3.91 1.68 15.61
C ILE A 141 3.49 0.48 16.50
N GLY A 142 4.27 0.16 17.53
CA GLY A 142 3.94 -0.94 18.44
C GLY A 142 2.63 -0.76 19.22
N ASP A 143 2.21 0.48 19.48
CA ASP A 143 0.94 0.78 20.14
C ASP A 143 -0.24 0.64 19.17
N LEU A 144 0.03 0.64 17.86
CA LEU A 144 -0.97 0.50 16.79
C LEU A 144 -1.18 -0.96 16.39
N LEU A 145 -0.18 -1.83 16.59
CA LEU A 145 -0.22 -3.22 16.14
C LEU A 145 -1.14 -4.07 17.03
N CYS A 146 -2.10 -4.73 16.40
CA CYS A 146 -2.98 -5.72 17.00
C CYS A 146 -2.45 -7.14 16.74
N ALA A 147 -2.72 -8.05 17.67
CA ALA A 147 -2.29 -9.44 17.57
C ALA A 147 -3.08 -10.24 16.52
N ASP A 148 -4.32 -9.83 16.25
CA ASP A 148 -5.22 -10.49 15.31
C ASP A 148 -6.04 -9.47 14.51
N VAL A 149 -6.51 -9.92 13.34
CA VAL A 149 -7.31 -9.11 12.43
C VAL A 149 -8.71 -8.82 12.99
N GLU A 150 -9.24 -9.70 13.84
CA GLU A 150 -10.58 -9.57 14.41
C GLU A 150 -10.69 -8.36 15.34
N GLN A 151 -9.63 -8.09 16.11
CA GLN A 151 -9.50 -6.89 16.92
C GLN A 151 -9.56 -5.62 16.06
N VAL A 152 -8.79 -5.58 14.96
CA VAL A 152 -8.81 -4.43 14.04
C VAL A 152 -10.20 -4.23 13.46
N ILE A 153 -10.86 -5.30 13.01
CA ILE A 153 -12.22 -5.24 12.47
C ILE A 153 -13.20 -4.76 13.54
N ARG A 154 -13.10 -5.25 14.77
CA ARG A 154 -14.01 -4.86 15.86
C ARG A 154 -13.89 -3.38 16.21
N ASP A 155 -12.67 -2.86 16.35
CA ASP A 155 -12.44 -1.55 16.93
C ASP A 155 -12.60 -0.40 15.91
N ALA A 156 -12.52 -0.71 14.61
CA ALA A 156 -12.59 0.26 13.52
C ALA A 156 -14.01 0.60 13.04
N GLU A 157 -14.15 1.80 12.48
CA GLU A 157 -15.33 2.26 11.73
C GLU A 157 -15.06 2.26 10.21
N VAL A 158 -13.80 2.45 9.84
CA VAL A 158 -13.27 2.36 8.46
C VAL A 158 -12.17 1.31 8.42
N LEU A 159 -12.20 0.41 7.44
CA LEU A 159 -11.15 -0.57 7.22
C LEU A 159 -10.42 -0.28 5.91
N ILE A 160 -9.09 -0.23 5.95
CA ILE A 160 -8.23 -0.14 4.76
C ILE A 160 -7.62 -1.52 4.55
N VAL A 161 -7.98 -2.16 3.44
CA VAL A 161 -7.61 -3.55 3.16
C VAL A 161 -6.45 -3.59 2.16
N GLY A 162 -5.24 -3.82 2.69
CA GLY A 162 -3.99 -3.95 1.95
C GLY A 162 -3.55 -5.39 1.67
N LEU A 163 -4.20 -6.39 2.28
CA LEU A 163 -3.91 -7.81 2.10
C LEU A 163 -5.10 -8.55 1.50
N ALA A 164 -4.84 -9.44 0.54
CA ALA A 164 -5.85 -10.21 -0.18
C ALA A 164 -5.69 -11.73 0.00
N THR A 165 -5.21 -12.19 1.15
CA THR A 165 -5.11 -13.63 1.43
C THR A 165 -6.49 -14.23 1.74
N PRO A 166 -6.71 -15.54 1.51
CA PRO A 166 -7.98 -16.20 1.84
C PRO A 166 -8.41 -16.00 3.30
N ALA A 167 -7.46 -16.11 4.24
CA ALA A 167 -7.73 -15.90 5.66
C ALA A 167 -8.26 -14.49 5.98
N ILE A 168 -7.75 -13.46 5.29
CA ILE A 168 -8.27 -12.10 5.44
C ILE A 168 -9.68 -11.98 4.87
N VAL A 169 -9.95 -12.56 3.70
CA VAL A 169 -11.30 -12.56 3.09
C VAL A 169 -12.32 -13.26 3.99
N ASP A 170 -11.94 -14.38 4.60
CA ASP A 170 -12.79 -15.13 5.52
C ASP A 170 -13.05 -14.32 6.81
N ALA A 171 -12.03 -13.67 7.36
CA ALA A 171 -12.17 -12.81 8.52
C ALA A 171 -13.08 -11.61 8.25
N LEU A 172 -12.92 -10.96 7.09
CA LEU A 172 -13.77 -9.85 6.66
C LEU A 172 -15.23 -10.29 6.51
N SER A 173 -15.48 -11.42 5.85
CA SER A 173 -16.84 -11.93 5.63
C SER A 173 -17.55 -12.33 6.93
N THR A 174 -16.78 -12.73 7.95
CA THR A 174 -17.32 -13.20 9.23
C THR A 174 -17.56 -12.04 10.20
N HIS A 175 -16.61 -11.10 10.30
CA HIS A 175 -16.54 -10.15 11.41
C HIS A 175 -16.92 -8.71 11.04
N VAL A 176 -16.92 -8.36 9.75
CA VAL A 176 -17.32 -7.01 9.33
C VAL A 176 -18.80 -6.79 9.59
N ARG A 177 -19.09 -5.63 10.18
CA ARG A 177 -20.44 -5.18 10.51
C ARG A 177 -20.99 -4.27 9.42
N GLU A 178 -22.32 -4.17 9.34
CA GLU A 178 -23.03 -3.36 8.35
C GLU A 178 -22.76 -1.86 8.47
N ASP A 179 -22.41 -1.37 9.67
CA ASP A 179 -22.09 0.04 9.91
C ASP A 179 -20.68 0.45 9.46
N GLN A 180 -19.85 -0.51 9.06
CA GLN A 180 -18.47 -0.29 8.68
C GLN A 180 -18.32 0.00 7.19
N TRP A 181 -17.32 0.83 6.89
CA TRP A 181 -16.95 1.16 5.53
C TRP A 181 -15.55 0.64 5.21
N LEU A 182 -15.34 0.09 4.03
CA LEU A 182 -14.11 -0.59 3.64
C LEU A 182 -13.55 0.02 2.37
N LEU A 183 -12.27 0.42 2.40
CA LEU A 183 -11.49 0.74 1.21
C LEU A 183 -10.63 -0.47 0.84
N ASP A 184 -10.94 -1.09 -0.30
CA ASP A 184 -10.10 -2.14 -0.87
C ASP A 184 -9.04 -1.55 -1.80
N VAL A 185 -7.78 -1.67 -1.37
CA VAL A 185 -6.59 -1.30 -2.15
C VAL A 185 -5.78 -2.52 -2.63
N ALA A 186 -6.18 -3.73 -2.21
CA ALA A 186 -5.52 -4.99 -2.53
C ALA A 186 -6.22 -5.78 -3.66
N GLY A 187 -7.49 -5.48 -3.93
CA GLY A 187 -8.30 -6.17 -4.93
C GLY A 187 -8.72 -7.57 -4.44
N ILE A 188 -9.32 -7.62 -3.24
CA ILE A 188 -9.81 -8.86 -2.63
C ILE A 188 -10.85 -9.55 -3.51
N LYS A 189 -10.78 -10.88 -3.56
CA LYS A 189 -11.79 -11.70 -4.22
C LYS A 189 -12.90 -12.01 -3.21
N GLY A 190 -14.15 -12.15 -3.68
CA GLY A 190 -15.27 -12.52 -2.81
C GLY A 190 -15.93 -11.36 -2.06
N ARG A 191 -15.72 -10.10 -2.46
CA ARG A 191 -16.33 -8.91 -1.82
C ARG A 191 -17.84 -8.95 -1.53
N LEU A 192 -18.60 -9.75 -2.28
CA LEU A 192 -20.05 -9.90 -2.10
C LEU A 192 -20.45 -10.57 -0.78
N SER A 193 -19.53 -11.27 -0.11
CA SER A 193 -19.78 -11.89 1.20
C SER A 193 -19.52 -10.95 2.38
N VAL A 194 -18.97 -9.75 2.14
CA VAL A 194 -18.70 -8.76 3.18
C VAL A 194 -19.96 -7.93 3.43
N ARG A 195 -20.36 -7.78 4.70
CA ARG A 195 -21.61 -7.11 5.08
C ARG A 195 -21.54 -5.58 5.06
N GLY A 196 -20.36 -5.02 5.26
CA GLY A 196 -20.13 -3.57 5.27
C GLY A 196 -20.10 -2.98 3.86
N GLU A 197 -20.19 -1.66 3.78
CA GLU A 197 -20.04 -0.94 2.51
C GLU A 197 -18.59 -1.05 2.03
N ILE A 198 -18.37 -1.54 0.81
CA ILE A 198 -17.04 -1.71 0.24
C ILE A 198 -16.87 -0.87 -1.01
N GLU A 199 -15.78 -0.11 -1.04
CA GLU A 199 -15.35 0.70 -2.17
C GLU A 199 -13.96 0.26 -2.61
N GLY A 200 -13.78 -0.01 -3.91
CA GLY A 200 -12.46 -0.21 -4.48
C GLY A 200 -11.85 1.14 -4.85
N LEU A 201 -10.54 1.28 -4.69
CA LEU A 201 -9.91 2.52 -5.16
C LEU A 201 -10.15 2.76 -6.67
N CYS A 202 -10.21 1.67 -7.44
CA CYS A 202 -10.35 1.70 -8.89
C CYS A 202 -11.57 0.91 -9.44
N TRP A 203 -12.61 0.65 -8.63
CA TRP A 203 -13.84 -0.02 -9.07
C TRP A 203 -15.00 0.17 -8.10
#